data_AF-A0A177MMC2-F1
#
_entry.id   AF-A0A177MMC2-F1
#
_cell.length_a   1.000
_cell.length_b   1.000
_cell.length_c   1.000
_cell.angle_alpha   90.00
_cell.angle_beta   90.00
_cell.angle_gamma   90.00
#
_symmetry.space_group_name_H-M   'P 1'
#
loop_
_entity.id
_entity.type
_entity.pdbx_description
1 polymer ?
#
loop_
_entity_poly.entity_id
_entity_poly.type
_entity_poly.pdbx_seq_one_letter_code
_entity_poly.pdbx_strand_id
1 'polypeptide(L)'
;MIRKLKHWLLWATLAIALLVTLTQLLQLYGLAGQNRLIGQLLAGKDVSGDDLATSAPEVRMARAVYLSQHQRYDEALATLNLLLQQSGAVAQAQTRYNLGNLYLRQAMEKAQAGNINEAMPLLGLAKQAYRETLMLDSQFWDAKYNLEVAMRLLPEMDRITSGDEQDDLNQKTQLWTTLPGFPRGLP
;
A
#
# COMPACT_ATOMS: atom_id res chain seq x y z
N MET A 1 -24.79 0.11 -59.51
CA MET A 1 -24.50 -0.69 -58.29
C MET A 1 -23.51 -0.03 -57.33
N ILE A 2 -22.36 0.48 -57.79
CA ILE A 2 -21.27 0.99 -56.94
C ILE A 2 -21.68 2.13 -55.99
N ARG A 3 -22.54 3.07 -56.41
CA ARG A 3 -23.00 4.19 -55.55
C ARG A 3 -23.83 3.73 -54.35
N LYS A 4 -24.76 2.78 -54.55
CA LYS A 4 -25.59 2.23 -53.47
C LYS A 4 -24.74 1.47 -52.43
N LEU A 5 -23.73 0.73 -52.90
CA LEU A 5 -22.78 0.03 -52.03
C LEU A 5 -21.96 1.02 -51.19
N LYS A 6 -21.49 2.12 -51.78
CA LYS A 6 -20.79 3.20 -51.06
C LYS A 6 -21.67 3.83 -49.98
N HIS A 7 -22.94 4.14 -50.28
CA HIS A 7 -23.85 4.69 -49.27
C HIS A 7 -24.12 3.71 -48.14
N TRP A 8 -24.33 2.43 -48.42
CA TRP A 8 -24.50 1.41 -47.39
C TRP A 8 -23.27 1.29 -46.48
N LEU A 9 -22.07 1.36 -47.07
CA LEU A 9 -20.81 1.33 -46.33
C LEU A 9 -20.63 2.59 -45.45
N LEU A 10 -21.06 3.75 -45.92
CA LEU A 10 -21.09 4.99 -45.10
C LEU A 10 -22.07 4.90 -43.94
N TRP A 11 -23.27 4.35 -44.15
CA TRP A 11 -24.24 4.14 -43.07
C TRP A 11 -23.76 3.09 -42.05
N ALA A 12 -23.12 2.02 -42.52
CA ALA A 12 -22.56 1.00 -41.64
C ALA A 12 -21.41 1.55 -40.78
N THR A 13 -20.49 2.31 -41.37
CA THR A 13 -19.40 2.97 -40.63
C THR A 13 -19.93 3.99 -39.63
N LEU A 14 -20.94 4.78 -40.01
CA LEU A 14 -21.61 5.70 -39.09
C LEU A 14 -22.28 4.96 -37.92
N ALA A 15 -22.99 3.87 -38.19
CA ALA A 15 -23.65 3.07 -37.16
C ALA A 15 -22.64 2.45 -36.17
N ILE A 16 -21.50 1.95 -36.67
CA ILE A 16 -20.42 1.43 -35.81
C ILE A 16 -19.82 2.55 -34.96
N ALA A 17 -19.55 3.73 -35.54
CA ALA A 17 -19.04 4.87 -34.79
C ALA A 17 -20.01 5.34 -33.69
N LEU A 18 -21.31 5.37 -34.00
CA LEU A 18 -22.36 5.69 -33.01
C LEU A 18 -22.42 4.64 -31.89
N LEU A 19 -22.28 3.35 -32.20
CA LEU A 19 -22.25 2.29 -31.19
C LEU A 19 -21.03 2.43 -30.27
N VAL A 20 -19.84 2.66 -30.83
CA VAL A 20 -18.59 2.83 -30.07
C VAL A 20 -18.64 4.08 -29.18
N THR A 21 -19.16 5.20 -29.69
CA THR A 21 -19.32 6.43 -28.90
C THR A 21 -20.32 6.24 -27.77
N LEU A 22 -21.43 5.51 -28.01
CA LEU A 22 -22.40 5.20 -26.97
C LEU A 22 -21.79 4.32 -25.86
N THR A 23 -21.03 3.28 -26.21
CA THR A 23 -20.38 2.43 -25.19
C THR A 23 -19.35 3.20 -24.38
N GLN A 24 -18.56 4.07 -25.01
CA GLN A 24 -17.62 4.96 -24.31
C GLN A 24 -18.34 5.94 -23.38
N LEU A 25 -19.49 6.49 -23.80
CA LEU A 25 -20.27 7.41 -22.98
C LEU A 25 -20.80 6.71 -21.71
N LEU A 26 -21.30 5.48 -21.85
CA LEU A 26 -21.77 4.67 -20.72
C LEU A 26 -20.64 4.31 -19.76
N GLN A 27 -19.45 3.97 -20.27
CA GLN A 27 -18.26 3.70 -19.45
C GLN A 27 -17.81 4.95 -18.67
N LEU A 28 -17.75 6.11 -19.33
CA LEU A 28 -17.39 7.37 -18.68
C LEU A 28 -18.38 7.76 -17.57
N TYR A 29 -19.68 7.54 -17.80
CA TYR A 29 -20.69 7.78 -16.77
C TYR A 29 -20.49 6.89 -15.54
N GLY A 30 -20.15 5.60 -15.74
CA GLY A 30 -19.81 4.68 -14.67
C GLY A 30 -18.57 5.13 -13.86
N LEU A 31 -17.51 5.54 -14.55
CA LEU A 31 -16.28 6.05 -13.93
C LEU A 31 -16.53 7.33 -13.11
N ALA A 32 -17.39 8.23 -13.59
CA ALA A 32 -17.77 9.43 -12.85
C ALA A 32 -18.45 9.11 -11.53
N GLY A 33 -19.32 8.09 -11.50
CA GLY A 33 -19.94 7.59 -10.27
C GLY A 33 -18.93 7.04 -9.28
N GLN A 34 -17.99 6.21 -9.75
CA GLN A 34 -16.91 5.64 -8.91
C GLN A 34 -16.00 6.74 -8.33
N ASN A 35 -15.60 7.71 -9.16
CA ASN A 35 -14.78 8.84 -8.73
C ASN A 35 -15.49 9.70 -7.67
N ARG A 36 -16.82 9.82 -7.74
CA ARG A 36 -17.60 10.50 -6.71
C ARG A 36 -17.53 9.78 -5.36
N LEU A 37 -17.64 8.44 -5.35
CA LEU A 37 -17.52 7.64 -4.13
C LEU A 37 -16.11 7.75 -3.54
N ILE A 38 -15.08 7.65 -4.38
CA ILE A 38 -13.69 7.86 -3.95
C ILE A 38 -13.52 9.27 -3.36
N GLY A 39 -14.09 10.30 -4.01
CA GLY A 39 -14.07 11.67 -3.49
C GLY A 39 -14.77 11.82 -2.13
N GLN A 40 -15.83 11.07 -1.86
CA GLN A 40 -16.49 11.05 -0.55
C GLN A 40 -15.59 10.43 0.53
N LEU A 41 -14.96 9.29 0.23
CA LEU A 41 -14.02 8.62 1.13
C LEU A 41 -12.82 9.51 1.45
N LEU A 42 -12.27 10.18 0.44
CA LEU A 42 -11.18 11.15 0.61
C LEU A 42 -11.62 12.38 1.42
N ALA A 43 -12.89 12.77 1.34
CA ALA A 43 -13.47 13.83 2.14
C ALA A 43 -13.85 13.38 3.57
N GLY A 44 -13.46 12.17 3.99
CA GLY A 44 -13.72 11.65 5.32
C GLY A 44 -15.14 11.13 5.54
N LYS A 45 -15.90 10.89 4.47
CA LYS A 45 -17.27 10.34 4.54
C LYS A 45 -17.24 8.87 4.16
N ASP A 46 -17.54 7.99 5.11
CA ASP A 46 -17.66 6.56 4.81
C ASP A 46 -18.81 6.31 3.83
N VAL A 47 -18.65 5.23 3.07
CA VAL A 47 -19.66 4.71 2.14
C VAL A 47 -20.12 3.36 2.68
N SER A 48 -21.44 3.12 2.68
CA SER A 48 -22.07 1.92 3.23
C SER A 48 -21.57 0.64 2.57
N GLY A 49 -21.35 -0.42 3.37
CA GLY A 49 -20.81 -1.71 2.91
C GLY A 49 -21.59 -2.37 1.76
N ASP A 50 -22.91 -2.19 1.73
CA ASP A 50 -23.79 -2.78 0.70
C ASP A 50 -23.53 -2.21 -0.71
N ASP A 51 -23.23 -0.90 -0.80
CA ASP A 51 -22.89 -0.24 -2.07
C ASP A 51 -21.52 -0.70 -2.60
N LEU A 52 -20.68 -1.27 -1.73
CA LEU A 52 -19.28 -1.58 -2.04
C LEU A 52 -19.03 -3.03 -2.46
N ALA A 53 -19.90 -3.95 -2.05
CA ALA A 53 -19.80 -5.36 -2.42
C ALA A 53 -19.85 -5.57 -3.96
N THR A 54 -20.50 -4.65 -4.68
CA THR A 54 -20.61 -4.63 -6.14
C THR A 54 -19.76 -3.52 -6.79
N SER A 55 -19.19 -2.61 -6.00
CA SER A 55 -18.35 -1.52 -6.51
C SER A 55 -17.05 -2.01 -7.12
N ALA A 56 -16.47 -1.18 -7.98
CA ALA A 56 -15.18 -1.43 -8.61
C ALA A 56 -14.05 -1.60 -7.57
N PRO A 57 -13.01 -2.39 -7.90
CA PRO A 57 -11.84 -2.61 -7.03
C PRO A 57 -11.23 -1.34 -6.44
N GLU A 58 -11.15 -0.28 -7.24
CA GLU A 58 -10.54 1.00 -6.91
C GLU A 58 -11.30 1.71 -5.79
N VAL A 59 -12.63 1.62 -5.79
CA VAL A 59 -13.49 2.18 -4.73
C VAL A 59 -13.31 1.41 -3.43
N ARG A 60 -13.23 0.07 -3.50
CA ARG A 60 -12.97 -0.77 -2.32
C ARG A 60 -11.58 -0.52 -1.74
N MET A 61 -10.58 -0.32 -2.61
CA MET A 61 -9.22 0.06 -2.19
C MET A 61 -9.23 1.41 -1.47
N ALA A 62 -9.89 2.42 -2.05
CA ALA A 62 -10.04 3.73 -1.41
C ALA A 62 -10.71 3.62 -0.03
N ARG A 63 -11.71 2.74 0.11
CA ARG A 63 -12.33 2.51 1.41
C ARG A 63 -11.41 1.81 2.39
N ALA A 64 -10.65 0.80 1.97
CA ALA A 64 -9.68 0.16 2.85
C ALA A 64 -8.68 1.18 3.43
N VAL A 65 -8.22 2.13 2.60
CA VAL A 65 -7.38 3.24 3.05
C VAL A 65 -8.11 4.14 4.04
N TYR A 66 -9.35 4.55 3.73
CA TYR A 66 -10.19 5.34 4.65
C TYR A 66 -10.38 4.64 6.00
N LEU A 67 -10.74 3.36 6.00
CA LEU A 67 -10.94 2.56 7.21
C LEU A 67 -9.66 2.48 8.05
N SER A 68 -8.52 2.24 7.39
CA SER A 68 -7.22 2.19 8.08
C SER A 68 -6.82 3.54 8.69
N GLN A 69 -7.15 4.66 8.05
CA GLN A 69 -6.93 6.00 8.62
C GLN A 69 -7.81 6.29 9.84
N HIS A 70 -8.99 5.69 9.91
CA HIS A 70 -9.94 5.82 11.01
C HIS A 70 -9.82 4.67 12.03
N GLN A 71 -8.69 3.97 12.07
CA GLN A 71 -8.39 2.88 13.01
C GLN A 71 -9.37 1.69 12.95
N ARG A 72 -10.18 1.58 11.89
CA ARG A 72 -11.08 0.45 11.62
C ARG A 72 -10.32 -0.66 10.90
N TYR A 73 -9.32 -1.16 11.61
CA TYR A 73 -8.28 -2.02 11.09
C TYR A 73 -8.78 -3.37 10.59
N ASP A 74 -9.68 -4.02 11.32
CA ASP A 74 -10.20 -5.34 10.96
C ASP A 74 -10.99 -5.28 9.64
N GLU A 75 -11.81 -4.24 9.46
CA GLU A 75 -12.57 -4.02 8.23
C GLU A 75 -11.65 -3.68 7.05
N ALA A 76 -10.61 -2.89 7.28
CA ALA A 76 -9.62 -2.56 6.26
C ALA A 76 -8.85 -3.83 5.82
N LEU A 77 -8.43 -4.65 6.77
CA LEU A 77 -7.73 -5.91 6.52
C LEU A 77 -8.63 -6.90 5.75
N ALA A 78 -9.89 -7.06 6.18
CA ALA A 78 -10.85 -7.90 5.48
C ALA A 78 -11.06 -7.43 4.03
N THR A 79 -11.18 -6.12 3.82
CA THR A 79 -11.34 -5.53 2.48
C THR A 79 -10.12 -5.79 1.60
N LEU A 80 -8.91 -5.58 2.12
CA LEU A 80 -7.66 -5.81 1.37
C LEU A 80 -7.44 -7.29 1.04
N ASN A 81 -7.79 -8.21 1.95
CA ASN A 81 -7.70 -9.65 1.69
C ASN A 81 -8.65 -10.12 0.58
N LEU A 82 -9.82 -9.50 0.44
CA LEU A 82 -10.70 -9.75 -0.71
C LEU A 82 -10.10 -9.22 -2.01
N LEU A 83 -9.43 -8.06 -1.98
CA LEU A 83 -8.76 -7.48 -3.14
C LEU A 83 -7.53 -8.30 -3.60
N LEU A 84 -6.87 -9.02 -2.69
CA LEU A 84 -5.77 -9.94 -3.04
C LEU A 84 -6.20 -11.08 -3.98
N GLN A 85 -7.48 -11.44 -3.99
CA GLN A 85 -8.02 -12.49 -4.88
C GLN A 85 -8.12 -12.03 -6.34
N GLN A 86 -7.87 -10.74 -6.60
CA GLN A 86 -7.89 -10.19 -7.96
C GLN A 86 -6.67 -10.62 -8.76
N SER A 87 -6.89 -10.77 -10.06
CA SER A 87 -5.85 -11.11 -11.02
C SER A 87 -5.10 -9.86 -11.48
N GLY A 88 -3.79 -9.98 -11.66
CA GLY A 88 -2.94 -8.91 -12.19
C GLY A 88 -1.85 -8.46 -11.22
N ALA A 89 -0.60 -8.49 -11.67
CA ALA A 89 0.56 -8.16 -10.84
C ALA A 89 0.49 -6.73 -10.27
N VAL A 90 0.01 -5.76 -11.05
CA VAL A 90 -0.12 -4.35 -10.63
C VAL A 90 -1.14 -4.20 -9.50
N ALA A 91 -2.35 -4.75 -9.66
CA ALA A 91 -3.39 -4.69 -8.62
C ALA A 91 -2.95 -5.42 -7.34
N GLN A 92 -2.29 -6.56 -7.50
CA GLN A 92 -1.72 -7.30 -6.39
C GLN A 92 -0.59 -6.54 -5.67
N ALA A 93 0.29 -5.85 -6.40
CA ALA A 93 1.34 -5.02 -5.83
C ALA A 93 0.73 -3.87 -5.01
N GLN A 94 -0.24 -3.14 -5.59
CA GLN A 94 -0.95 -2.07 -4.90
C GLN A 94 -1.68 -2.56 -3.64
N THR A 95 -2.31 -3.74 -3.69
CA THR A 95 -3.02 -4.30 -2.54
C THR A 95 -2.04 -4.67 -1.42
N ARG A 96 -0.92 -5.32 -1.75
CA ARG A 96 0.13 -5.65 -0.78
C ARG A 96 0.79 -4.41 -0.19
N TYR A 97 1.02 -3.37 -0.99
CA TYR A 97 1.52 -2.10 -0.50
C TYR A 97 0.58 -1.50 0.57
N ASN A 98 -0.72 -1.51 0.30
CA ASN A 98 -1.72 -1.00 1.25
C ASN A 98 -1.85 -1.88 2.51
N LEU A 99 -1.67 -3.21 2.40
CA LEU A 99 -1.52 -4.07 3.58
C LEU A 99 -0.31 -3.67 4.42
N GLY A 100 0.84 -3.41 3.77
CA GLY A 100 2.03 -2.93 4.44
C GLY A 100 1.77 -1.63 5.21
N ASN A 101 1.09 -0.67 4.57
CA ASN A 101 0.72 0.61 5.20
C ASN A 101 -0.23 0.42 6.40
N LEU A 102 -1.18 -0.50 6.30
CA LEU A 102 -2.10 -0.84 7.39
C LEU A 102 -1.33 -1.39 8.60
N TYR A 103 -0.45 -2.38 8.38
CA TYR A 103 0.33 -2.98 9.45
C TYR A 103 1.31 -1.98 10.08
N LEU A 104 1.97 -1.16 9.26
CA LEU A 104 2.90 -0.14 9.76
C LEU A 104 2.17 0.88 10.65
N ARG A 105 0.96 1.32 10.25
CA ARG A 105 0.15 2.24 11.05
C ARG A 105 -0.22 1.63 12.42
N GLN A 106 -0.69 0.37 12.42
CA GLN A 106 -0.98 -0.33 13.68
C GLN A 106 0.26 -0.51 14.55
N ALA A 107 1.40 -0.88 13.95
CA ALA A 107 2.66 -1.04 14.66
C ALA A 107 3.06 0.27 15.35
N MET A 108 2.99 1.40 14.64
CA MET A 108 3.28 2.72 15.21
C MET A 108 2.33 3.08 16.35
N GLU A 109 1.03 2.81 16.20
CA GLU A 109 0.04 3.07 17.24
C GLU A 109 0.33 2.25 18.51
N LYS A 110 0.59 0.94 18.35
CA LYS A 110 0.96 0.05 19.45
C LYS A 110 2.26 0.50 20.12
N ALA A 111 3.24 0.93 19.33
CA ALA A 111 4.51 1.43 19.85
C ALA A 111 4.34 2.71 20.67
N GLN A 112 3.56 3.67 20.17
CA GLN A 112 3.26 4.92 20.87
C GLN A 112 2.50 4.68 22.18
N ALA A 113 1.67 3.63 22.23
CA ALA A 113 0.99 3.19 23.44
C ALA A 113 1.89 2.39 24.41
N GLY A 114 3.18 2.20 24.09
CA GLY A 114 4.13 1.41 24.90
C GLY A 114 4.00 -0.11 24.75
N ASN A 115 3.12 -0.59 23.87
CA ASN A 115 2.87 -2.01 23.62
C ASN A 115 3.84 -2.57 22.58
N ILE A 116 5.14 -2.48 22.85
CA ILE A 116 6.20 -2.83 21.88
C ILE A 116 6.12 -4.31 21.43
N ASN A 117 5.79 -5.21 22.36
CA ASN A 117 5.61 -6.64 22.06
C ASN A 117 4.51 -6.91 21.02
N GLU A 118 3.45 -6.10 21.00
CA GLU A 118 2.39 -6.18 19.98
C GLU A 118 2.79 -5.47 18.68
N ALA A 119 3.60 -4.41 18.79
CA ALA A 119 4.03 -3.61 17.66
C ALA A 119 5.05 -4.33 16.75
N MET A 120 5.97 -5.09 17.35
CA MET A 120 7.01 -5.83 16.62
C MET A 120 6.48 -6.80 15.53
N PRO A 121 5.54 -7.72 15.82
CA PRO A 121 5.03 -8.63 14.80
C PRO A 121 4.31 -7.87 13.66
N LEU A 122 3.59 -6.80 13.98
CA LEU A 122 2.94 -5.93 12.99
C LEU A 122 3.98 -5.25 12.08
N LEU A 123 5.07 -4.75 12.64
CA LEU A 123 6.17 -4.19 11.86
C LEU A 123 6.82 -5.25 10.94
N GLY A 124 6.94 -6.49 11.42
CA GLY A 124 7.37 -7.64 10.62
C GLY A 124 6.47 -7.88 9.41
N LEU A 125 5.15 -7.91 9.61
CA LEU A 125 4.16 -8.06 8.54
C LEU A 125 4.22 -6.90 7.53
N ALA A 126 4.39 -5.67 8.01
CA ALA A 126 4.55 -4.50 7.14
C ALA A 126 5.75 -4.67 6.20
N LYS A 127 6.92 -5.04 6.74
CA LYS A 127 8.14 -5.28 5.97
C LYS A 127 7.97 -6.38 4.93
N GLN A 128 7.31 -7.48 5.31
CA GLN A 128 7.03 -8.58 4.38
C GLN A 128 6.14 -8.09 3.23
N ALA A 129 5.04 -7.41 3.53
CA ALA A 129 4.12 -6.91 2.51
C ALA A 129 4.78 -5.93 1.53
N TYR A 130 5.67 -5.04 2.01
CA TYR A 130 6.44 -4.16 1.13
C TYR A 130 7.44 -4.93 0.26
N ARG A 131 8.11 -5.96 0.79
CA ARG A 131 8.99 -6.82 0.00
C ARG A 131 8.22 -7.57 -1.09
N GLU A 132 7.07 -8.15 -0.76
CA GLU A 132 6.21 -8.81 -1.74
C GLU A 132 5.67 -7.84 -2.80
N THR A 133 5.40 -6.59 -2.42
CA THR A 133 5.09 -5.52 -3.39
C THR A 133 6.24 -5.34 -4.38
N LEU A 134 7.48 -5.23 -3.89
CA LEU A 134 8.67 -5.02 -4.73
C LEU A 134 9.06 -6.26 -5.56
N MET A 135 8.64 -7.45 -5.13
CA MET A 135 8.77 -8.67 -5.95
C MET A 135 7.86 -8.64 -7.17
N LEU A 136 6.67 -8.02 -7.05
CA LEU A 136 5.72 -7.86 -8.15
C LEU A 136 6.03 -6.65 -9.02
N ASP A 137 6.44 -5.54 -8.40
CA ASP A 137 6.82 -4.31 -9.07
C ASP A 137 8.08 -3.70 -8.41
N SER A 138 9.24 -4.01 -9.00
CA SER A 138 10.52 -3.51 -8.52
C SER A 138 10.69 -1.99 -8.64
N GLN A 139 9.84 -1.29 -9.40
CA GLN A 139 9.90 0.16 -9.60
C GLN A 139 8.97 0.93 -8.66
N PHE A 140 8.20 0.24 -7.82
CA PHE A 140 7.28 0.85 -6.85
C PHE A 140 8.04 1.67 -5.78
N TRP A 141 8.28 2.95 -6.06
CA TRP A 141 9.15 3.80 -5.24
C TRP A 141 8.62 3.96 -3.81
N ASP A 142 7.31 4.15 -3.64
CA ASP A 142 6.71 4.34 -2.32
C ASP A 142 6.89 3.11 -1.41
N ALA A 143 6.93 1.90 -1.99
CA ALA A 143 7.18 0.67 -1.24
C ALA A 143 8.65 0.58 -0.79
N LYS A 144 9.60 1.05 -1.60
CA LYS A 144 11.03 1.14 -1.20
C LYS A 144 11.20 2.09 -0.03
N TYR A 145 10.62 3.29 -0.15
CA TYR A 145 10.66 4.31 0.88
C TYR A 145 10.02 3.80 2.18
N ASN A 146 8.80 3.26 2.12
CA ASN A 146 8.12 2.76 3.32
C ASN A 146 8.81 1.54 3.94
N LEU A 147 9.44 0.68 3.14
CA LEU A 147 10.25 -0.42 3.65
C LEU A 147 11.48 0.10 4.43
N GLU A 148 12.16 1.14 3.93
CA GLU A 148 13.27 1.77 4.63
C GLU A 148 12.81 2.36 5.98
N VAL A 149 11.68 3.08 5.98
CA VAL A 149 11.07 3.62 7.20
C VAL A 149 10.78 2.49 8.20
N ALA A 150 10.14 1.41 7.75
CA ALA A 150 9.84 0.26 8.60
C ALA A 150 11.11 -0.44 9.13
N MET A 151 12.18 -0.50 8.33
CA MET A 151 13.45 -1.09 8.76
C MET A 151 14.18 -0.24 9.81
N ARG A 152 14.05 1.08 9.75
CA ARG A 152 14.64 2.00 10.75
C ARG A 152 13.89 2.00 12.08
N LEU A 153 12.61 1.65 12.09
CA LEU A 153 11.81 1.58 13.32
C LEU A 153 12.18 0.37 14.20
N LEU A 154 12.70 -0.71 13.60
CA LEU A 154 12.94 -1.97 14.32
C LEU A 154 14.01 -1.85 15.42
N PRO A 155 15.21 -1.29 15.18
CA PRO A 155 16.23 -1.16 16.23
C PRO A 155 15.77 -0.31 17.41
N GLU A 156 14.93 0.70 17.17
CA GLU A 156 14.36 1.55 18.23
C GLU A 156 13.37 0.75 19.10
N MET A 157 12.57 -0.14 18.51
CA MET A 157 11.69 -1.03 19.26
C MET A 157 12.44 -2.09 20.07
N ASP A 158 13.50 -2.67 19.50
CA ASP A 158 14.35 -3.64 20.18
C ASP A 158 15.01 -3.00 21.41
N ARG A 159 15.56 -1.79 21.29
CA ARG A 159 16.16 -1.04 22.42
C ARG A 159 15.20 -0.84 23.58
N ILE A 160 13.95 -0.46 23.30
CA ILE A 160 12.93 -0.22 24.32
C ILE A 160 12.56 -1.54 25.02
N THR A 161 12.49 -2.65 24.28
CA THR A 161 12.11 -3.96 24.83
C THR A 161 13.22 -4.57 25.68
N SER A 162 14.48 -4.43 25.26
CA SER A 162 15.61 -5.02 25.98
C SER A 162 16.03 -4.22 27.22
N GLY A 163 15.63 -2.94 27.35
CA GLY A 163 15.99 -2.10 28.50
C GLY A 163 17.46 -1.64 28.49
N ASP A 164 18.13 -1.75 27.34
CA ASP A 164 19.60 -1.82 27.22
C ASP A 164 20.29 -0.47 26.93
N GLU A 165 19.83 0.65 27.51
CA GLU A 165 20.63 1.88 27.45
C GLU A 165 22.01 1.71 28.12
N GLN A 166 22.14 0.78 29.07
CA GLN A 166 23.42 0.47 29.74
C GLN A 166 24.33 -0.47 28.91
N ASP A 167 23.78 -1.41 28.14
CA ASP A 167 24.56 -2.45 27.46
C ASP A 167 25.23 -1.95 26.16
N ASP A 168 24.57 -1.05 25.42
CA ASP A 168 25.13 -0.38 24.23
C ASP A 168 26.38 0.47 24.58
N LEU A 169 26.37 1.13 25.76
CA LEU A 169 27.51 1.93 26.25
C LEU A 169 28.69 1.05 26.68
N ASN A 170 28.42 -0.09 27.31
CA ASN A 170 29.44 -1.05 27.70
C ASN A 170 30.12 -1.69 26.48
N GLN A 171 29.35 -2.07 25.46
CA GLN A 171 29.88 -2.71 24.25
C GLN A 171 30.78 -1.75 23.45
N LYS A 172 30.39 -0.47 23.34
CA LYS A 172 31.22 0.56 22.70
C LYS A 172 32.52 0.84 23.46
N THR A 173 32.50 0.75 24.79
CA THR A 173 33.68 0.95 25.65
C THR A 173 34.68 -0.22 25.50
N GLN A 174 34.19 -1.47 25.39
CA GLN A 174 35.04 -2.65 25.18
C GLN A 174 35.72 -2.69 23.80
N LEU A 175 35.05 -2.19 22.76
CA LEU A 175 35.64 -2.07 21.42
C LEU A 175 36.76 -1.02 21.35
N TRP A 176 36.68 0.05 22.14
CA TRP A 176 37.71 1.08 22.19
C TRP A 176 38.96 0.65 22.96
N THR A 177 38.81 -0.26 23.91
CA THR A 177 39.91 -0.81 24.74
C THR A 177 40.70 -1.92 24.05
N THR A 178 40.23 -2.40 22.89
CA THR A 178 40.90 -3.44 22.08
C THR A 178 41.64 -2.90 20.87
N LEU A 179 41.73 -1.58 20.67
CA LEU A 179 42.61 -0.99 19.65
C LEU A 179 44.07 -1.10 20.12
N PRO A 180 44.90 -1.99 19.53
CA PRO A 180 46.31 -2.02 19.88
C PRO A 180 46.96 -0.71 19.45
N GLY A 181 47.65 -0.06 20.38
CA GLY A 181 48.28 1.25 20.16
C GLY A 181 49.22 1.24 18.95
N PHE A 182 49.24 2.34 18.21
CA PHE A 182 50.12 2.55 17.07
C PHE A 182 51.59 2.30 17.46
N PRO A 183 52.35 1.47 16.72
CA PRO A 183 53.77 1.27 16.99
C PRO A 183 54.52 2.58 16.70
N ARG A 184 55.07 3.19 17.75
CA ARG A 184 56.05 4.28 17.60
C ARG A 184 57.34 3.65 17.09
N GLY A 185 57.59 3.77 15.78
CA GLY A 185 58.88 3.47 15.19
C GLY A 185 59.96 4.31 15.89
N LEU A 186 60.88 3.63 16.55
CA LEU A 186 62.10 4.23 17.09
C LEU A 186 63.24 3.98 16.07
N PRO A 187 64.26 4.88 16.03
CA PRO A 187 65.09 5.18 14.86
C PRO A 187 66.01 4.06 14.38
#